data_AF-A0A2E0PWZ9-F1
#
_entry.id   AF-A0A2E0PWZ9-F1
#
_cell.length_a   1.000
_cell.length_b   1.000
_cell.length_c   1.000
_cell.angle_alpha   90.00
_cell.angle_beta   90.00
_cell.angle_gamma   90.00
#
_symmetry.space_group_name_H-M   'P 1'
#
loop_
_entity.id
_entity.type
_entity.pdbx_description
1 polymer ?
#
loop_
_entity_poly.entity_id
_entity_poly.type
_entity_poly.pdbx_seq_one_letter_code
_entity_poly.pdbx_strand_id
1 'polypeptide(L)'
;MNDKLSAEAVLEDKELVAKFLKETTLFLGPDPEIMKSHDIMPITDYEAESVKKFTDPHQMASIRDRMQSACDESYEMLEQMGAAPGAKWGDVITGIYSASGDLTIGSAGGVLIFSVLVHHPIKFIIKNWINEPTVGLRQGDGFIHNDSRYGNVH
;
A
#
# COMPACT_ATOMS: atom_id res chain seq x y z
N MET A 1 21.16 -31.28 34.22
CA MET A 1 20.47 -30.11 34.80
C MET A 1 21.08 -28.77 34.35
N ASN A 2 22.34 -28.74 33.90
CA ASN A 2 23.01 -27.51 33.42
C ASN A 2 22.67 -27.05 31.99
N ASP A 3 22.23 -27.94 31.09
CA ASP A 3 21.94 -27.51 29.70
C ASP A 3 20.64 -26.70 29.57
N LYS A 4 19.69 -26.84 30.51
CA LYS A 4 18.43 -26.10 30.48
C LYS A 4 18.59 -24.63 30.91
N LEU A 5 19.45 -24.39 31.91
CA LEU A 5 19.77 -23.05 32.42
C LEU A 5 20.49 -22.17 31.39
N SER A 6 21.28 -22.77 30.48
CA SER A 6 21.95 -22.05 29.39
C SER A 6 21.00 -21.64 28.27
N ALA A 7 19.96 -22.43 28.00
CA ALA A 7 19.01 -22.14 26.92
C ALA A 7 18.05 -21.01 27.31
N GLU A 8 17.63 -20.97 28.58
CA GLU A 8 16.76 -19.92 29.13
C GLU A 8 17.45 -18.56 29.16
N ALA A 9 18.71 -18.49 29.61
CA ALA A 9 19.50 -17.25 29.60
C ALA A 9 19.74 -16.70 28.19
N VAL A 10 19.97 -17.57 27.20
CA VAL A 10 20.12 -17.18 25.78
C VAL A 10 18.78 -16.71 25.19
N LEU A 11 17.64 -17.19 25.69
CA LEU A 11 16.33 -16.73 25.28
C LEU A 11 16.04 -15.34 25.84
N GLU A 12 16.32 -15.12 27.13
CA GLU A 12 16.19 -13.82 27.81
C GLU A 12 17.06 -12.74 27.12
N ASP A 13 18.31 -13.05 26.80
CA ASP A 13 19.20 -12.11 26.08
C ASP A 13 18.64 -11.74 24.70
N LYS A 14 18.08 -12.71 23.96
CA LYS A 14 17.46 -12.46 22.65
C LYS A 14 16.22 -11.59 22.76
N GLU A 15 15.38 -11.82 23.77
CA GLU A 15 14.20 -11.00 24.03
C GLU A 15 14.58 -9.57 24.42
N LEU A 16 15.64 -9.40 25.22
CA LEU A 16 16.14 -8.10 25.64
C LEU A 16 16.73 -7.31 24.47
N VAL A 17 17.49 -7.97 23.59
CA VAL A 17 17.98 -7.38 22.34
C VAL A 17 16.81 -7.04 21.41
N ALA A 18 15.82 -7.91 21.26
CA ALA A 18 14.65 -7.65 20.41
C ALA A 18 13.83 -6.45 20.93
N LYS A 19 13.65 -6.35 22.24
CA LYS A 19 12.98 -5.22 22.89
C LYS A 19 13.78 -3.93 22.69
N PHE A 20 15.09 -3.96 22.93
CA PHE A 20 15.96 -2.80 22.73
C PHE A 20 15.93 -2.32 21.27
N LEU A 21 16.04 -3.23 20.30
CA LEU A 21 15.95 -2.90 18.89
C LEU A 21 14.58 -2.30 18.55
N LYS A 22 13.49 -2.88 19.05
CA LYS A 22 12.14 -2.37 18.83
C LYS A 22 11.96 -0.95 19.39
N GLU A 23 12.46 -0.68 20.59
CA GLU A 23 12.34 0.63 21.24
C GLU A 23 13.28 1.69 20.64
N THR A 24 14.41 1.26 20.06
CA THR A 24 15.44 2.18 19.52
C THR A 24 15.35 2.37 18.00
N THR A 25 14.50 1.59 17.31
CA THR A 25 14.34 1.70 15.86
C THR A 25 13.57 2.97 15.50
N LEU A 26 14.30 3.95 14.99
CA LEU A 26 13.75 5.23 14.51
C LEU A 26 13.07 5.11 13.14
N PHE A 27 13.56 4.21 12.29
CA PHE A 27 13.05 4.02 10.93
C PHE A 27 12.80 2.54 10.66
N LEU A 28 11.57 2.21 10.28
CA LEU A 28 11.26 0.91 9.72
C LEU A 28 11.84 0.84 8.31
N GLY A 29 12.60 -0.21 8.01
CA GLY A 29 13.12 -0.46 6.67
C GLY A 29 12.09 -1.11 5.74
N PRO A 30 12.42 -1.32 4.45
CA PRO A 30 11.52 -1.98 3.52
C PRO A 30 11.26 -3.43 3.95
N ASP A 31 9.98 -3.80 3.98
CA ASP A 31 9.56 -5.14 4.40
C ASP A 31 9.82 -6.17 3.28
N PRO A 32 10.70 -7.17 3.50
CA PRO A 32 11.06 -8.13 2.46
C PRO A 32 9.88 -8.97 1.95
N GLU A 33 8.86 -9.21 2.76
CA GLU A 33 7.67 -9.96 2.34
C GLU A 33 6.84 -9.14 1.36
N ILE A 34 6.69 -7.85 1.66
CA ILE A 34 5.94 -6.92 0.80
C ILE A 34 6.72 -6.65 -0.48
N MET A 35 8.03 -6.46 -0.41
CA MET A 35 8.84 -6.13 -1.60
C MET A 35 9.00 -7.31 -2.58
N LYS A 36 8.92 -8.55 -2.07
CA LYS A 36 9.02 -9.75 -2.93
C LYS A 36 7.67 -10.19 -3.47
N SER A 37 6.57 -9.78 -2.84
CA SER A 37 5.22 -10.14 -3.26
C SER A 37 4.70 -9.17 -4.31
N HIS A 38 4.31 -9.71 -5.46
CA HIS A 38 3.63 -8.98 -6.54
C HIS A 38 2.21 -9.52 -6.76
N ASP A 39 1.75 -10.37 -5.85
CA ASP A 39 0.44 -11.01 -5.93
C ASP A 39 -0.64 -10.13 -5.30
N ILE A 40 -1.87 -10.37 -5.70
CA ILE A 40 -3.05 -9.76 -5.07
C ILE A 40 -3.25 -10.35 -3.68
N MET A 41 -3.76 -9.55 -2.74
CA MET A 41 -4.03 -10.05 -1.41
C MET A 41 -5.19 -11.06 -1.43
N PRO A 42 -5.20 -12.04 -0.51
CA PRO A 42 -6.33 -12.93 -0.35
C PRO A 42 -7.63 -12.14 -0.09
N ILE A 43 -8.71 -12.59 -0.72
CA ILE A 43 -10.06 -12.04 -0.48
C ILE A 43 -10.41 -12.18 1.00
N THR A 44 -10.88 -11.08 1.58
CA THR A 44 -11.40 -11.04 2.94
C THR A 44 -12.83 -11.60 3.01
N ASP A 45 -13.27 -12.01 4.20
CA ASP A 45 -14.63 -12.52 4.41
C ASP A 45 -15.70 -11.48 4.00
N TYR A 46 -15.43 -10.20 4.26
CA TYR A 46 -16.30 -9.10 3.87
C TYR A 46 -16.40 -8.92 2.35
N GLU A 47 -15.27 -9.03 1.63
CA GLU A 47 -15.25 -8.99 0.17
C GLU A 47 -15.98 -10.19 -0.42
N ALA A 48 -15.74 -11.40 0.12
CA ALA A 48 -16.42 -12.62 -0.31
C ALA A 48 -17.95 -12.52 -0.10
N GLU A 49 -18.39 -11.94 1.02
CA GLU A 49 -19.81 -11.67 1.28
C GLU A 49 -20.37 -10.62 0.31
N SER A 50 -19.63 -9.55 0.06
CA SER A 50 -20.04 -8.46 -0.84
C SER A 50 -20.20 -8.93 -2.28
N VAL A 51 -19.25 -9.72 -2.80
CA VAL A 51 -19.31 -10.28 -4.15
C VAL A 51 -20.51 -11.22 -4.32
N LYS A 52 -20.93 -11.93 -3.26
CA LYS A 52 -22.14 -12.77 -3.29
C LYS A 52 -23.43 -11.95 -3.26
N LYS A 53 -23.43 -10.80 -2.59
CA LYS A 53 -24.62 -9.93 -2.45
C LYS A 53 -24.86 -9.08 -3.71
N PHE A 54 -23.78 -8.58 -4.33
CA PHE A 54 -23.87 -7.65 -5.45
C PHE A 54 -23.46 -8.35 -6.75
N THR A 55 -24.44 -8.97 -7.42
CA THR A 55 -24.19 -9.80 -8.62
C THR A 55 -24.83 -9.25 -9.90
N ASP A 56 -25.50 -8.10 -9.85
CA ASP A 56 -26.12 -7.49 -11.03
C ASP A 56 -25.04 -6.94 -11.99
N PRO A 57 -24.89 -7.51 -13.20
CA PRO A 57 -23.85 -7.08 -14.14
C PRO A 57 -24.03 -5.62 -14.60
N HIS A 58 -25.26 -5.12 -14.68
CA HIS A 58 -25.52 -3.75 -15.13
C HIS A 58 -25.08 -2.73 -14.09
N GLN A 59 -25.41 -2.97 -12.83
CA GLN A 59 -24.93 -2.14 -11.72
C GLN A 59 -23.40 -2.17 -11.61
N MET A 60 -22.79 -3.35 -11.73
CA MET A 60 -21.33 -3.48 -11.68
C MET A 60 -20.63 -2.71 -12.81
N ALA A 61 -21.15 -2.79 -14.04
CA ALA A 61 -20.64 -2.02 -15.17
C ALA A 61 -20.73 -0.52 -14.90
N SER A 62 -21.90 -0.04 -14.46
CA SER A 62 -22.10 1.38 -14.15
C SER A 62 -21.15 1.90 -13.06
N ILE A 63 -20.89 1.10 -12.02
CA ILE A 63 -19.94 1.46 -10.96
C ILE A 63 -18.52 1.53 -11.51
N ARG A 64 -18.10 0.53 -12.30
CA ARG A 64 -16.77 0.50 -12.92
C ARG A 64 -16.57 1.72 -13.84
N ASP A 65 -17.55 2.03 -14.68
CA ASP A 65 -17.50 3.18 -15.58
C ASP A 65 -17.32 4.49 -14.80
N ARG A 66 -18.07 4.65 -13.70
CA ARG A 66 -17.94 5.83 -12.83
C ARG A 66 -16.57 5.95 -12.16
N MET A 67 -16.01 4.83 -11.70
CA MET A 67 -14.67 4.81 -11.12
C MET A 67 -13.60 5.12 -12.16
N GLN A 68 -13.74 4.59 -13.38
CA GLN A 68 -12.85 4.89 -14.49
C GLN A 68 -12.88 6.38 -14.85
N SER A 69 -14.08 6.96 -15.01
CA SER A 69 -14.22 8.40 -15.27
C SER A 69 -13.58 9.26 -14.17
N ALA A 70 -13.69 8.86 -12.89
CA ALA A 70 -13.07 9.58 -11.79
C ALA A 70 -11.53 9.55 -11.86
N CYS A 71 -10.93 8.42 -12.23
CA CYS A 71 -9.49 8.32 -12.46
C CYS A 71 -9.05 9.19 -13.64
N ASP A 72 -9.77 9.13 -14.76
CA ASP A 72 -9.43 9.87 -15.97
C ASP A 72 -9.56 11.40 -15.76
N GLU A 73 -10.62 11.86 -15.09
CA GLU A 73 -10.78 13.28 -14.73
C GLU A 73 -9.64 13.73 -13.79
N SER A 74 -9.30 12.91 -12.80
CA SER A 74 -8.19 13.21 -11.89
C SER A 74 -6.84 13.28 -12.62
N TYR A 75 -6.62 12.41 -13.61
CA TYR A 75 -5.43 12.44 -14.45
C TYR A 75 -5.36 13.75 -15.25
N GLU A 76 -6.45 14.12 -15.94
CA GLU A 76 -6.50 15.35 -16.74
C GLU A 76 -6.25 16.59 -15.86
N MET A 77 -6.85 16.65 -14.68
CA MET A 77 -6.60 17.73 -13.73
C MET A 77 -5.13 17.81 -13.31
N LEU A 78 -4.51 16.69 -12.95
CA LEU A 78 -3.11 16.64 -12.52
C LEU A 78 -2.16 17.05 -13.65
N GLU A 79 -2.41 16.58 -14.88
CA GLU A 79 -1.62 16.93 -16.05
C GLU A 79 -1.66 18.45 -16.31
N GLN A 80 -2.82 19.09 -16.16
CA GLN A 80 -2.97 20.55 -16.35
C GLN A 80 -2.36 21.37 -15.21
N MET A 81 -2.37 20.86 -13.98
CA MET A 81 -1.77 21.51 -12.81
C MET A 81 -0.24 21.38 -12.77
N GLY A 82 0.32 20.35 -13.42
CA GLY A 82 1.75 20.08 -13.44
C GLY A 82 2.54 21.24 -14.04
N ALA A 83 3.50 21.79 -13.29
CA ALA A 83 4.43 22.78 -13.82
C ALA A 83 5.58 22.13 -14.62
N ALA A 84 5.95 20.90 -14.24
CA ALA A 84 7.04 20.15 -14.86
C ALA A 84 6.64 19.64 -16.25
N PRO A 85 7.52 19.74 -17.27
CA PRO A 85 7.24 19.24 -18.62
C PRO A 85 6.85 17.77 -18.66
N GLY A 86 7.49 16.92 -17.83
CA GLY A 86 7.15 15.49 -17.73
C GLY A 86 5.71 15.28 -17.29
N ALA A 87 5.27 15.97 -16.22
CA ALA A 87 3.90 15.88 -15.74
C ALA A 87 2.87 16.38 -16.78
N LYS A 88 3.21 17.44 -17.54
CA LYS A 88 2.37 17.95 -18.64
C LYS A 88 2.29 17.04 -19.86
N TRP A 89 3.24 16.12 -20.02
CA TRP A 89 3.29 15.17 -21.12
C TRP A 89 2.92 13.75 -20.67
N GLY A 90 2.16 13.66 -19.57
CA GLY A 90 1.56 12.41 -19.12
C GLY A 90 2.46 11.54 -18.25
N ASP A 91 3.57 12.04 -17.72
CA ASP A 91 4.34 11.33 -16.67
C ASP A 91 3.68 11.48 -15.28
N VAL A 92 2.39 11.13 -15.23
CA VAL A 92 1.53 11.09 -14.04
C VAL A 92 0.56 9.93 -14.20
N ILE A 93 0.00 9.44 -13.09
CA ILE A 93 -1.07 8.44 -13.11
C ILE A 93 -1.95 8.59 -11.89
N THR A 94 -3.22 8.23 -12.02
CA THR A 94 -4.14 8.11 -10.89
C THR A 94 -4.65 6.69 -10.80
N GLY A 95 -4.95 6.24 -9.58
CA GLY A 95 -5.46 4.89 -9.37
C GLY A 95 -6.25 4.77 -8.08
N ILE A 96 -7.19 3.83 -8.08
CA ILE A 96 -8.00 3.44 -6.93
C ILE A 96 -7.53 2.07 -6.48
N TYR A 97 -7.31 1.92 -5.17
CA TYR A 97 -6.79 0.69 -4.56
C TYR A 97 -7.83 0.10 -3.61
N SER A 98 -7.79 -1.22 -3.42
CA SER A 98 -8.56 -1.93 -2.41
C SER A 98 -8.08 -1.55 -1.00
N ALA A 99 -8.87 -1.88 0.01
CA ALA A 99 -8.47 -1.70 1.42
C ALA A 99 -7.24 -2.53 1.79
N SER A 100 -6.96 -3.61 1.05
CA SER A 100 -5.77 -4.45 1.19
C SER A 100 -4.56 -3.90 0.43
N GLY A 101 -4.73 -2.81 -0.32
CA GLY A 101 -3.67 -2.12 -1.05
C GLY A 101 -3.43 -2.60 -2.48
N ASP A 102 -4.34 -3.37 -3.06
CA ASP A 102 -4.21 -3.86 -4.45
C ASP A 102 -4.82 -2.86 -5.44
N LEU A 103 -4.18 -2.67 -6.60
CA LEU A 103 -4.70 -1.78 -7.64
C LEU A 103 -6.01 -2.34 -8.22
N THR A 104 -7.07 -1.51 -8.18
CA THR A 104 -8.39 -1.88 -8.71
C THR A 104 -8.63 -1.27 -10.09
N ILE A 105 -8.43 0.05 -10.21
CA ILE A 105 -8.64 0.82 -11.45
C ILE A 105 -7.53 1.88 -11.54
N GLY A 106 -6.96 2.07 -12.72
CA GLY A 106 -6.04 3.17 -13.04
C GLY A 106 -6.62 4.07 -14.12
N SER A 107 -6.12 5.29 -14.24
CA SER A 107 -6.42 6.15 -15.40
C SER A 107 -5.98 5.49 -16.71
N ALA A 108 -6.70 5.76 -17.79
CA ALA A 108 -6.36 5.28 -19.11
C ALA A 108 -5.10 5.97 -19.68
N GLY A 109 -4.91 7.24 -19.31
CA GLY A 109 -3.71 8.01 -19.59
C GLY A 109 -2.64 7.81 -18.52
N GLY A 110 -1.39 8.12 -18.89
CA GLY A 110 -0.27 8.16 -17.96
C GLY A 110 0.71 7.01 -18.07
N VAL A 111 1.60 6.92 -17.09
CA VAL A 111 2.62 5.87 -17.02
C VAL A 111 2.17 4.78 -16.05
N LEU A 112 1.61 3.69 -16.61
CA LEU A 112 0.97 2.60 -15.88
C LEU A 112 1.83 1.97 -14.77
N ILE A 113 3.16 1.94 -14.96
CA ILE A 113 4.07 1.29 -14.00
C ILE A 113 3.93 1.87 -12.59
N PHE A 114 3.70 3.17 -12.43
CA PHE A 114 3.59 3.77 -11.11
C PHE A 114 2.32 3.32 -10.38
N SER A 115 1.22 3.06 -11.10
CA SER A 115 -0.01 2.56 -10.47
C SER A 115 0.14 1.16 -9.89
N VAL A 116 0.97 0.31 -10.51
CA VAL A 116 1.20 -1.04 -9.99
C VAL A 116 2.22 -1.04 -8.87
N LEU A 117 3.24 -0.17 -8.89
CA LEU A 117 4.27 -0.15 -7.86
C LEU A 117 3.82 0.45 -6.52
N VAL A 118 2.81 1.32 -6.54
CA VAL A 118 2.27 1.98 -5.33
C VAL A 118 1.59 1.00 -4.37
N HIS A 119 1.30 -0.24 -4.77
CA HIS A 119 0.80 -1.24 -3.83
C HIS A 119 1.78 -1.55 -2.69
N HIS A 120 3.10 -1.50 -2.94
CA HIS A 120 4.12 -1.80 -1.94
C HIS A 120 4.10 -0.82 -0.75
N PRO A 121 4.17 0.52 -0.97
CA PRO A 121 4.05 1.46 0.13
C PRO A 121 2.67 1.44 0.79
N ILE A 122 1.57 1.22 0.05
CA ILE A 122 0.23 1.10 0.67
C ILE A 122 0.19 -0.09 1.64
N LYS A 123 0.64 -1.27 1.21
CA LYS A 123 0.71 -2.47 2.06
C LYS A 123 1.62 -2.25 3.26
N PHE A 124 2.71 -1.50 3.09
CA PHE A 124 3.60 -1.13 4.18
C PHE A 124 2.90 -0.25 5.23
N ILE A 125 2.15 0.77 4.80
CA ILE A 125 1.35 1.64 5.67
C ILE A 125 0.29 0.82 6.41
N ILE A 126 -0.41 -0.07 5.71
CA ILE A 126 -1.44 -0.94 6.30
C ILE A 126 -0.83 -1.81 7.42
N LYS A 127 0.30 -2.47 7.14
CA LYS A 127 0.95 -3.37 8.09
C LYS A 127 1.52 -2.63 9.31
N ASN A 128 2.12 -1.46 9.10
CA ASN A 128 2.97 -0.84 10.11
C ASN A 128 2.38 0.40 10.78
N TRP A 129 1.51 1.16 10.10
CA TRP A 129 1.13 2.52 10.55
C TRP A 129 -0.35 2.69 10.90
N ILE A 130 -1.27 1.90 10.34
CA ILE A 130 -2.72 2.04 10.61
C ILE A 130 -3.03 2.05 12.12
N ASN A 131 -2.42 1.12 12.86
CA ASN A 131 -2.65 0.93 14.28
C ASN A 131 -1.53 1.52 15.15
N GLU A 132 -0.57 2.23 14.55
CA GLU A 132 0.56 2.81 15.27
C GLU A 132 0.10 4.13 15.93
N PRO A 133 0.16 4.27 17.27
CA PRO A 133 -0.42 5.42 17.97
C PRO A 133 0.14 6.80 17.60
N THR A 134 1.39 6.90 17.16
CA THR A 134 2.06 8.15 16.82
C THR A 134 1.82 8.60 15.38
N VAL A 135 1.50 7.67 14.48
CA VAL A 135 1.14 7.93 13.08
C VAL A 135 -0.37 7.77 12.88
N GLY A 136 -0.86 6.53 12.89
CA GLY A 136 -2.25 6.20 12.60
C GLY A 136 -2.66 6.47 11.14
N LEU A 137 -3.91 6.14 10.82
CA LEU A 137 -4.55 6.50 9.56
C LEU A 137 -5.93 7.09 9.84
N ARG A 138 -6.16 8.35 9.49
CA ARG A 138 -7.41 9.07 9.70
C ARG A 138 -7.93 9.67 8.40
N GLN A 139 -9.24 9.92 8.38
CA GLN A 139 -9.87 10.57 7.23
C GLN A 139 -9.27 11.96 7.00
N GLY A 140 -8.84 12.22 5.76
CA GLY A 140 -8.22 13.47 5.35
C GLY A 140 -6.69 13.46 5.38
N ASP A 141 -6.06 12.40 5.88
CA ASP A 141 -4.61 12.24 5.85
C ASP A 141 -4.11 11.99 4.42
N GLY A 142 -2.93 12.51 4.12
CA GLY A 142 -2.21 12.28 2.87
C GLY A 142 -0.83 11.70 3.13
N PHE A 143 -0.48 10.64 2.40
CA PHE A 143 0.84 10.00 2.46
C PHE A 143 1.59 10.27 1.15
N ILE A 144 2.87 10.60 1.28
CA ILE A 144 3.76 10.86 0.14
C ILE A 144 4.96 9.93 0.28
N HIS A 145 5.33 9.26 -0.81
CA HIS A 145 6.46 8.35 -0.87
C HIS A 145 7.17 8.48 -2.21
N ASN A 146 8.49 8.34 -2.19
CA ASN A 146 9.32 8.29 -3.40
C ASN A 146 10.58 7.41 -3.21
N ASP A 147 10.68 6.62 -2.14
CA ASP A 147 11.88 5.82 -1.87
C ASP A 147 11.83 4.51 -2.66
N SER A 148 12.73 4.34 -3.64
CA SER A 148 12.83 3.14 -4.49
C SER A 148 13.01 1.84 -3.72
N ARG A 149 13.57 1.89 -2.49
CA ARG A 149 13.72 0.69 -1.66
C ARG A 149 12.38 0.10 -1.21
N TYR A 150 11.30 0.88 -1.28
CA TYR A 150 9.92 0.47 -0.97
C TYR A 150 9.11 0.17 -2.24
N GLY A 151 9.78 -0.10 -3.37
CA GLY A 151 9.15 -0.57 -4.59
C GLY A 151 8.97 0.51 -5.67
N ASN A 152 9.38 1.75 -5.45
CA ASN A 152 9.33 2.76 -6.52
C ASN A 152 10.42 2.55 -7.57
N VAL A 153 10.26 3.19 -8.74
CA VAL A 153 11.23 3.09 -9.85
C VAL A 153 12.59 3.71 -9.51
N HIS A 154 12.60 4.87 -8.84
CA HIS A 154 13.80 5.62 -8.50
C HIS A 154 13.66 6.36 -7.16
#